data_AF-A0A1U7DHY5-F1
#
_entry.id   AF-A0A1U7DHY5-F1
#
_cell.length_a   1.000
_cell.length_b   1.000
_cell.length_c   1.000
_cell.angle_alpha   90.00
_cell.angle_beta   90.00
_cell.angle_gamma   90.00
#
_symmetry.space_group_name_H-M   'P 1'
#
loop_
_entity.id
_entity.type
_entity.pdbx_description
1 polymer ?
#
loop_
_entity_poly.entity_id
_entity_poly.type
_entity_poly.pdbx_seq_one_letter_code
_entity_poly.pdbx_strand_id
1 'polypeptide(L)'
;MTVLRTLVFMGLSIAAVPYVLLNGMGGGAARAPVAGTASALPAEVVDHRRLGDLEREARARERRHVSAVFDPDSLGPARVVTFATVVSLADLLAPGEAPPPPALEDLYAEARAARHMQAECTALLASFARRCVVQEAGAERMGDGRWRLQASLAFSPRDEIGAIPMEGAEYTPWRTRMRLKAHVAPMPPEDLARARADYYQHARRICAAIRGRSGNCVIERIEFTATPAAGPGYSVTLGARARFATLDPPGPAETAPPGEERPGLAPDWGPPGTEDVDLDPERPTYDADTVTQGPGPRPHRLAAR
;
A
#
# COMPACT_ATOMS: atom_id res chain seq x y z
N MET A 1 0.34 23.23 -46.32
CA MET A 1 1.68 23.13 -45.72
C MET A 1 1.79 21.73 -45.17
N THR A 2 2.60 20.93 -45.84
CA THR A 2 2.67 19.48 -45.76
C THR A 2 4.11 19.12 -45.42
N VAL A 3 4.32 17.97 -44.76
CA VAL A 3 5.63 17.29 -44.55
C VAL A 3 6.40 17.87 -43.33
N LEU A 4 6.91 17.11 -42.35
CA LEU A 4 7.68 15.87 -42.42
C LEU A 4 7.59 15.08 -41.08
N ARG A 5 7.30 13.78 -41.19
CA ARG A 5 7.47 12.75 -40.15
C ARG A 5 8.96 12.38 -40.06
N THR A 6 9.50 12.24 -38.85
CA THR A 6 10.75 11.47 -38.65
C THR A 6 10.53 10.44 -37.55
N LEU A 7 10.37 9.20 -37.98
CA LEU A 7 10.48 7.96 -37.22
C LEU A 7 11.97 7.61 -37.09
N VAL A 8 12.44 7.24 -35.90
CA VAL A 8 13.67 6.47 -35.74
C VAL A 8 13.35 5.22 -34.92
N PHE A 9 13.63 4.08 -35.55
CA PHE A 9 13.34 2.71 -35.15
C PHE A 9 14.59 2.06 -34.55
N MET A 10 14.34 1.09 -33.65
CA MET A 10 15.10 -0.15 -33.43
C MET A 10 16.53 -0.14 -32.88
N GLY A 11 16.64 -0.80 -31.73
CA GLY A 11 17.88 -1.41 -31.23
C GLY A 11 17.60 -2.33 -30.04
N LEU A 12 16.75 -3.35 -30.22
CA LEU A 12 16.45 -4.35 -29.19
C LEU A 12 17.24 -5.64 -29.51
N SER A 13 18.33 -5.87 -28.77
CA SER A 13 19.10 -7.11 -28.82
C SER A 13 18.40 -8.20 -28.03
N ILE A 14 17.93 -9.23 -28.73
CA ILE A 14 17.36 -10.45 -28.15
C ILE A 14 18.51 -11.39 -27.77
N ALA A 15 18.77 -11.55 -26.48
CA ALA A 15 19.56 -12.66 -25.97
C ALA A 15 18.64 -13.87 -25.78
N ALA A 16 18.83 -14.89 -26.61
CA ALA A 16 18.17 -16.18 -26.49
C ALA A 16 18.69 -16.93 -25.27
N VAL A 17 17.83 -17.25 -24.31
CA VAL A 17 18.13 -18.18 -23.20
C VAL A 17 17.49 -19.53 -23.56
N PRO A 18 18.27 -20.62 -23.66
CA PRO A 18 17.73 -21.94 -23.92
C PRO A 18 17.04 -22.50 -22.68
N TYR A 19 15.73 -22.72 -22.80
CA TYR A 19 14.91 -23.49 -21.87
C TYR A 19 15.33 -24.97 -21.94
N VAL A 20 16.07 -25.44 -20.93
CA VAL A 20 16.35 -26.87 -20.76
C VAL A 20 15.18 -27.51 -20.01
N LEU A 21 14.51 -28.39 -20.74
CA LEU A 21 13.60 -29.44 -20.30
C LEU A 21 14.22 -30.27 -19.16
N LEU A 22 13.46 -30.49 -18.07
CA LEU A 22 13.57 -31.71 -17.25
C LEU A 22 12.31 -31.86 -16.36
N ASN A 23 11.23 -32.33 -16.99
CA ASN A 23 10.15 -33.04 -16.30
C ASN A 23 10.67 -34.43 -15.94
N GLY A 24 11.07 -34.60 -14.68
CA GLY A 24 11.44 -35.89 -14.09
C GLY A 24 10.21 -36.59 -13.51
N MET A 25 9.93 -37.76 -14.07
CA MET A 25 8.89 -38.71 -13.69
C MET A 25 8.86 -39.08 -12.21
N GLY A 26 7.65 -39.43 -11.76
CA GLY A 26 7.38 -39.94 -10.43
C GLY A 26 8.12 -41.24 -10.07
N GLY A 27 8.42 -41.34 -8.79
CA GLY A 27 8.83 -42.57 -8.12
C GLY A 27 8.40 -42.47 -6.66
N GLY A 28 7.34 -43.18 -6.29
CA GLY A 28 6.93 -43.33 -4.90
C GLY A 28 7.97 -44.15 -4.14
N ALA A 29 8.87 -43.47 -3.44
CA ALA A 29 9.77 -44.10 -2.48
C ALA A 29 9.07 -44.17 -1.11
N ALA A 30 8.83 -45.38 -0.64
CA ALA A 30 8.43 -45.66 0.73
C ALA A 30 9.43 -45.02 1.70
N ARG A 31 8.94 -44.15 2.59
CA ARG A 31 9.74 -43.57 3.69
C ARG A 31 10.12 -44.67 4.66
N ALA A 32 11.38 -45.10 4.61
CA ALA A 32 11.99 -45.82 5.71
C ALA A 32 12.20 -44.85 6.89
N PRO A 33 11.95 -45.26 8.14
CA PRO A 33 12.28 -44.46 9.31
C PRO A 33 13.80 -44.34 9.43
N VAL A 34 14.34 -43.14 9.21
CA VAL A 34 15.75 -42.84 9.46
C VAL A 34 15.94 -42.79 10.97
N ALA A 35 16.67 -43.77 11.52
CA ALA A 35 17.09 -43.78 12.90
C ALA A 35 17.95 -42.52 13.16
N GLY A 36 17.42 -41.59 13.94
CA GLY A 36 18.06 -40.32 14.26
C GLY A 36 19.30 -40.53 15.12
N THR A 37 20.47 -40.49 14.51
CA THR A 37 21.71 -40.21 15.24
C THR A 37 21.66 -38.75 15.67
N ALA A 38 21.53 -38.51 16.97
CA ALA A 38 21.66 -37.19 17.59
C ALA A 38 23.09 -36.68 17.32
N SER A 39 23.29 -36.00 16.18
CA SER A 39 24.48 -35.22 15.94
C SER A 39 24.43 -34.03 16.88
N ALA A 40 25.29 -34.06 17.90
CA ALA A 40 25.60 -32.90 18.70
C ALA A 40 26.15 -31.83 17.75
N LEU A 41 25.32 -30.83 17.43
CA LEU A 41 25.77 -29.68 16.65
C LEU A 41 26.95 -29.04 17.41
N PRO A 42 28.07 -28.74 16.72
CA PRO A 42 29.17 -28.03 17.35
C PRO A 42 28.63 -26.71 17.92
N ALA A 43 29.01 -26.40 19.15
CA ALA A 43 28.66 -25.13 19.77
C ALA A 43 29.17 -23.99 18.86
N GLU A 44 28.26 -23.36 18.14
CA GLU A 44 28.56 -22.26 17.24
C GLU A 44 29.05 -21.10 18.10
N VAL A 45 30.34 -20.80 18.00
CA VAL A 45 30.94 -19.64 18.67
C VAL A 45 30.35 -18.40 18.00
N VAL A 46 29.40 -17.76 18.68
CA VAL A 46 28.81 -16.50 18.22
C VAL A 46 29.90 -15.43 18.22
N ASP A 47 30.30 -14.99 17.03
CA ASP A 47 31.23 -13.87 16.88
C ASP A 47 30.51 -12.56 17.25
N HIS A 48 30.77 -12.08 18.47
CA HIS A 48 30.22 -10.83 18.98
C HIS A 48 30.55 -9.61 18.11
N ARG A 49 31.66 -9.63 17.33
CA ARG A 49 31.97 -8.54 16.40
C ARG A 49 30.97 -8.50 15.26
N ARG A 50 30.69 -9.67 14.66
CA ARG A 50 29.69 -9.82 13.60
C ARG A 50 28.30 -9.39 14.08
N LEU A 51 27.93 -9.72 15.31
CA LEU A 51 26.66 -9.26 15.90
C LEU A 51 26.61 -7.72 15.98
N GLY A 52 27.68 -7.08 16.46
CA GLY A 52 27.76 -5.62 16.53
C GLY A 52 27.72 -4.93 15.16
N ASP A 53 28.29 -5.52 14.11
CA ASP A 53 28.17 -5.02 12.74
C ASP A 53 26.73 -5.08 12.22
N LEU A 54 26.05 -6.22 12.41
CA LEU A 54 24.67 -6.41 11.99
C LEU A 54 23.71 -5.42 12.68
N GLU A 55 23.91 -5.16 13.98
CA GLU A 55 23.14 -4.16 14.72
C GLU A 55 23.35 -2.75 14.19
N ARG A 56 24.60 -2.36 13.87
CA ARG A 56 24.91 -1.06 13.27
C ARG A 56 24.23 -0.89 11.91
N GLU A 57 24.30 -1.92 11.07
CA GLU A 57 23.63 -1.91 9.77
C GLU A 57 22.11 -1.82 9.90
N ALA A 58 21.51 -2.56 10.83
CA ALA A 58 20.08 -2.53 11.10
C ALA A 58 19.63 -1.13 11.52
N ARG A 59 20.30 -0.51 12.50
CA ARG A 59 20.01 0.88 12.93
C ARG A 59 20.19 1.88 11.79
N ALA A 60 21.20 1.69 10.93
CA ALA A 60 21.40 2.56 9.78
C ALA A 60 20.28 2.41 8.73
N ARG A 61 19.78 1.20 8.49
CA ARG A 61 18.62 0.94 7.62
C ARG A 61 17.35 1.57 8.19
N GLU A 62 17.11 1.41 9.47
CA GLU A 62 15.97 2.00 10.17
C GLU A 62 15.98 3.52 10.09
N ARG A 63 17.11 4.18 10.40
CA ARG A 63 17.23 5.65 10.26
C ARG A 63 16.92 6.14 8.84
N ARG A 64 17.41 5.42 7.82
CA ARG A 64 17.09 5.74 6.42
C ARG A 64 15.60 5.56 6.12
N HIS A 65 14.98 4.51 6.63
CA HIS A 65 13.54 4.28 6.48
C HIS A 65 12.72 5.39 7.15
N VAL A 66 13.01 5.71 8.42
CA VAL A 66 12.34 6.78 9.17
C VAL A 66 12.48 8.12 8.44
N SER A 67 13.70 8.48 8.03
CA SER A 67 13.92 9.69 7.25
C SER A 67 13.09 9.70 5.95
N ALA A 68 13.00 8.58 5.23
CA ALA A 68 12.22 8.48 4.00
C ALA A 68 10.69 8.53 4.21
N VAL A 69 10.18 8.05 5.36
CA VAL A 69 8.75 8.12 5.72
C VAL A 69 8.36 9.58 6.02
N PHE A 70 9.19 10.29 6.79
CA PHE A 70 8.88 11.62 7.31
C PHE A 70 9.38 12.79 6.44
N ASP A 71 10.24 12.54 5.45
CA ASP A 71 10.57 13.54 4.42
C ASP A 71 9.31 13.85 3.58
N PRO A 72 8.74 15.06 3.63
CA PRO A 72 7.51 15.39 2.94
C PRO A 72 7.61 15.28 1.42
N ASP A 73 8.80 15.31 0.83
CA ASP A 73 9.03 15.30 -0.63
C ASP A 73 9.46 13.95 -1.18
N SER A 74 9.85 13.01 -0.31
CA SER A 74 10.27 11.65 -0.68
C SER A 74 9.22 10.93 -1.54
N LEU A 75 9.66 10.35 -2.65
CA LEU A 75 8.87 9.44 -3.48
C LEU A 75 9.60 8.10 -3.47
N GLY A 76 9.13 7.17 -2.64
CA GLY A 76 9.82 5.91 -2.41
C GLY A 76 8.92 4.86 -1.77
N PRO A 77 9.47 3.65 -1.55
CA PRO A 77 8.71 2.51 -1.00
C PRO A 77 8.27 2.71 0.46
N ALA A 78 8.77 3.76 1.11
CA ALA A 78 8.39 4.18 2.45
C ALA A 78 6.95 4.71 2.52
N ARG A 79 6.40 5.22 1.41
CA ARG A 79 5.01 5.69 1.33
C ARG A 79 4.35 5.18 0.07
N VAL A 80 3.56 4.12 0.23
CA VAL A 80 3.05 3.36 -0.91
C VAL A 80 1.57 3.04 -0.77
N VAL A 81 0.82 3.14 -1.85
CA VAL A 81 -0.50 2.54 -1.96
C VAL A 81 -0.41 1.34 -2.88
N THR A 82 -0.81 0.16 -2.39
CA THR A 82 -0.82 -1.06 -3.18
C THR A 82 -2.24 -1.45 -3.55
N PHE A 83 -2.41 -1.94 -4.77
CA PHE A 83 -3.69 -2.34 -5.33
C PHE A 83 -3.58 -3.74 -5.88
N ALA A 84 -4.61 -4.54 -5.64
CA ALA A 84 -4.90 -5.73 -6.41
C ALA A 84 -6.37 -5.66 -6.86
N THR A 85 -6.60 -5.67 -8.17
CA THR A 85 -7.94 -5.70 -8.75
C THR A 85 -8.04 -6.74 -9.86
N VAL A 86 -9.25 -7.22 -10.10
CA VAL A 86 -9.53 -8.17 -11.20
C VAL A 86 -10.29 -7.42 -12.28
N VAL A 87 -9.87 -7.60 -13.53
CA VAL A 87 -10.47 -6.95 -14.69
C VAL A 87 -10.65 -7.96 -15.81
N SER A 88 -11.63 -7.72 -16.68
CA SER A 88 -11.73 -8.45 -17.93
C SER A 88 -10.76 -7.87 -18.98
N LEU A 89 -10.49 -8.62 -20.05
CA LEU A 89 -9.75 -8.06 -21.19
C LEU A 89 -10.47 -6.85 -21.80
N ALA A 90 -11.81 -6.87 -21.82
CA ALA A 90 -12.63 -5.77 -22.32
C ALA A 90 -12.41 -4.47 -21.54
N ASP A 91 -12.23 -4.55 -20.22
CA ASP A 91 -11.95 -3.38 -19.37
C ASP A 91 -10.56 -2.77 -19.61
N LEU A 92 -9.64 -3.52 -20.22
CA LEU A 92 -8.30 -3.07 -20.58
C LEU A 92 -8.25 -2.39 -21.97
N LEU A 93 -9.26 -2.63 -22.80
CA LEU A 93 -9.37 -2.05 -24.14
C LEU A 93 -9.82 -0.59 -24.05
N ALA A 94 -9.24 0.27 -24.89
CA ALA A 94 -9.81 1.59 -25.11
C ALA A 94 -11.16 1.48 -25.84
N PRO A 95 -12.05 2.48 -25.73
CA PRO A 95 -13.30 2.49 -26.48
C PRO A 95 -13.07 2.31 -27.99
N GLY A 96 -13.69 1.28 -28.58
CA GLY A 96 -13.56 0.96 -30.00
C GLY A 96 -12.29 0.21 -30.40
N GLU A 97 -11.42 -0.15 -29.44
CA GLU A 97 -10.23 -0.95 -29.70
C GLU A 97 -10.61 -2.43 -29.91
N ALA A 98 -10.07 -3.04 -30.97
CA ALA A 98 -10.23 -4.47 -31.20
C ALA A 98 -9.40 -5.28 -30.19
N PRO A 99 -9.89 -6.44 -29.72
CA PRO A 99 -9.12 -7.28 -28.82
C PRO A 99 -7.82 -7.76 -29.49
N PRO A 100 -6.71 -7.86 -28.75
CA PRO A 100 -5.46 -8.41 -29.28
C PRO A 100 -5.63 -9.90 -29.66
N PRO A 101 -4.79 -10.44 -30.56
CA PRO A 101 -4.73 -11.87 -30.79
C PRO A 101 -4.46 -12.64 -29.48
N PRO A 102 -5.00 -13.85 -29.28
CA PRO A 102 -4.85 -14.59 -28.01
C PRO A 102 -3.40 -14.76 -27.56
N ALA A 103 -2.47 -14.97 -28.49
CA ALA A 103 -1.04 -15.11 -28.21
C ALA A 103 -0.36 -13.82 -27.69
N LEU A 104 -1.03 -12.67 -27.77
CA LEU A 104 -0.53 -11.37 -27.34
C LEU A 104 -1.33 -10.76 -26.19
N GLU A 105 -2.39 -11.43 -25.72
CA GLU A 105 -3.22 -10.93 -24.62
C GLU A 105 -2.42 -10.69 -23.35
N ASP A 106 -1.43 -11.54 -23.05
CA ASP A 106 -0.63 -11.42 -21.83
C ASP A 106 0.25 -10.17 -21.84
N LEU A 107 1.01 -10.01 -22.91
CA LEU A 107 1.83 -8.83 -23.14
C LEU A 107 0.97 -7.56 -23.20
N TYR A 108 -0.22 -7.66 -23.81
CA TYR A 108 -1.16 -6.56 -23.89
C TYR A 108 -1.67 -6.14 -22.49
N ALA A 109 -2.08 -7.10 -21.66
CA ALA A 109 -2.57 -6.81 -20.31
C ALA A 109 -1.49 -6.18 -19.43
N GLU A 110 -0.26 -6.69 -19.49
CA GLU A 110 0.90 -6.13 -18.79
C GLU A 110 1.17 -4.68 -19.24
N ALA A 111 1.20 -4.43 -20.55
CA ALA A 111 1.40 -3.09 -21.10
C ALA A 111 0.28 -2.10 -20.72
N ARG A 112 -0.96 -2.59 -20.51
CA ARG A 112 -2.09 -1.76 -20.10
C ARG A 112 -2.18 -1.54 -18.60
N ALA A 113 -1.56 -2.38 -17.77
CA ALA A 113 -1.60 -2.29 -16.31
C ALA A 113 -1.16 -0.90 -15.82
N ALA A 114 0.00 -0.40 -16.28
CA ALA A 114 0.51 0.91 -15.88
C ALA A 114 -0.44 2.06 -16.24
N ARG A 115 -1.06 2.02 -17.43
CA ARG A 115 -2.04 3.03 -17.85
C ARG A 115 -3.28 3.01 -16.95
N HIS A 116 -3.78 1.82 -16.62
CA HIS A 116 -4.93 1.66 -15.72
C HIS A 116 -4.61 2.23 -14.32
N MET A 117 -3.39 2.00 -13.83
CA MET A 117 -2.92 2.47 -12.52
C MET A 117 -2.63 3.98 -12.46
N GLN A 118 -2.40 4.63 -13.59
CA GLN A 118 -2.26 6.09 -13.65
C GLN A 118 -3.56 6.82 -13.22
N ALA A 119 -4.72 6.20 -13.45
CA ALA A 119 -6.01 6.73 -12.98
C ALA A 119 -6.07 6.75 -11.44
N GLU A 120 -5.53 5.73 -10.76
CA GLU A 120 -5.45 5.69 -9.30
C GLU A 120 -4.54 6.79 -8.75
N CYS A 121 -3.43 7.10 -9.44
CA CYS A 121 -2.62 8.26 -9.04
C CYS A 121 -3.42 9.58 -9.09
N THR A 122 -4.34 9.74 -10.05
CA THR A 122 -5.21 10.91 -10.12
C THR A 122 -6.14 10.99 -8.89
N ALA A 123 -6.69 9.86 -8.45
CA ALA A 123 -7.52 9.78 -7.24
C ALA A 123 -6.72 10.07 -5.96
N LEU A 124 -5.48 9.60 -5.86
CA LEU A 124 -4.58 9.94 -4.75
C LEU A 124 -4.25 11.43 -4.71
N LEU A 125 -3.94 12.03 -5.87
CA LEU A 125 -3.74 13.46 -5.98
C LEU A 125 -5.01 14.24 -5.64
N ALA A 126 -6.20 13.76 -5.98
CA ALA A 126 -7.44 14.43 -5.58
C ALA A 126 -7.71 14.33 -4.06
N SER A 127 -7.12 13.36 -3.36
CA SER A 127 -7.36 13.11 -1.94
C SER A 127 -6.27 13.69 -1.04
N PHE A 128 -5.21 12.93 -0.73
CA PHE A 128 -4.17 13.30 0.24
C PHE A 128 -2.76 13.42 -0.34
N ALA A 129 -2.53 13.09 -1.61
CA ALA A 129 -1.20 13.15 -2.20
C ALA A 129 -0.90 14.53 -2.81
N ARG A 130 0.33 15.01 -2.65
CA ARG A 130 0.89 16.13 -3.41
C ARG A 130 1.52 15.66 -4.71
N ARG A 131 2.22 14.52 -4.67
CA ARG A 131 2.82 13.85 -5.84
C ARG A 131 2.46 12.37 -5.79
N CYS A 132 2.30 11.74 -6.96
CA CYS A 132 2.07 10.31 -7.10
C CYS A 132 2.82 9.78 -8.31
N VAL A 133 3.45 8.60 -8.17
CA VAL A 133 4.14 7.90 -9.25
C VAL A 133 3.80 6.41 -9.17
N VAL A 134 3.50 5.80 -10.32
CA VAL A 134 3.41 4.34 -10.46
C VAL A 134 4.83 3.78 -10.37
N GLN A 135 5.16 3.06 -9.29
CA GLN A 135 6.47 2.42 -9.13
C GLN A 135 6.52 1.09 -9.88
N GLU A 136 5.50 0.26 -9.66
CA GLU A 136 5.36 -1.05 -10.30
C GLU A 136 3.90 -1.24 -10.71
N ALA A 137 3.68 -1.87 -11.85
CA ALA A 137 2.38 -2.33 -12.29
C ALA A 137 2.58 -3.63 -13.08
N GLY A 138 1.71 -4.60 -12.85
CA GLY A 138 1.75 -5.90 -13.52
C GLY A 138 0.36 -6.46 -13.70
N ALA A 139 0.27 -7.48 -14.55
CA ALA A 139 -0.96 -8.19 -14.84
C ALA A 139 -0.66 -9.71 -14.81
N GLU A 140 -1.54 -10.46 -14.16
CA GLU A 140 -1.47 -11.92 -14.08
C GLU A 140 -2.77 -12.53 -14.59
N ARG A 141 -2.69 -13.45 -15.54
CA ARG A 141 -3.86 -14.16 -16.05
C ARG A 141 -4.40 -15.12 -14.99
N MET A 142 -5.70 -15.05 -14.74
CA MET A 142 -6.42 -15.96 -13.87
C MET A 142 -7.00 -17.15 -14.66
N GLY A 143 -7.27 -18.26 -13.98
CA GLY A 143 -7.77 -19.49 -14.61
C GLY A 143 -9.15 -19.37 -15.29
N ASP A 144 -9.87 -18.28 -15.05
CA ASP A 144 -11.18 -17.97 -15.64
C ASP A 144 -11.10 -16.98 -16.82
N GLY A 145 -9.90 -16.70 -17.32
CA GLY A 145 -9.66 -15.80 -18.44
C GLY A 145 -9.66 -14.31 -18.08
N ARG A 146 -9.82 -13.95 -16.79
CA ARG A 146 -9.66 -12.58 -16.30
C ARG A 146 -8.21 -12.28 -15.95
N TRP A 147 -7.95 -11.01 -15.63
CA TRP A 147 -6.63 -10.49 -15.30
C TRP A 147 -6.63 -9.91 -13.90
N ARG A 148 -5.70 -10.35 -13.06
CA ARG A 148 -5.38 -9.68 -11.80
C ARG A 148 -4.34 -8.60 -12.09
N LEU A 149 -4.73 -7.34 -11.98
CA LEU A 149 -3.80 -6.22 -12.00
C LEU A 149 -3.27 -5.99 -10.59
N GLN A 150 -1.96 -5.81 -10.48
CA GLN A 150 -1.28 -5.46 -9.24
C GLN A 150 -0.44 -4.21 -9.46
N ALA A 151 -0.37 -3.33 -8.46
CA ALA A 151 0.47 -2.14 -8.55
C ALA A 151 0.90 -1.59 -7.21
N SER A 152 2.01 -0.86 -7.24
CA SER A 152 2.52 -0.04 -6.15
C SER A 152 2.65 1.40 -6.61
N LEU A 153 1.98 2.31 -5.90
CA LEU A 153 2.00 3.75 -6.16
C LEU A 153 2.74 4.46 -5.03
N ALA A 154 3.88 5.07 -5.31
CA ALA A 154 4.54 5.94 -4.35
C ALA A 154 3.89 7.31 -4.32
N PHE A 155 3.81 7.90 -3.13
CA PHE A 155 3.24 9.24 -2.98
C PHE A 155 4.00 10.10 -1.97
N SER A 156 3.85 11.41 -2.12
CA SER A 156 4.24 12.39 -1.13
C SER A 156 2.98 13.04 -0.54
N PRO A 157 2.89 13.25 0.80
CA PRO A 157 1.68 13.75 1.43
C PRO A 157 1.45 15.23 1.08
N ARG A 158 0.19 15.61 0.87
CA ARG A 158 -0.26 17.00 0.80
C ARG A 158 -0.46 17.58 2.19
N ASP A 159 -1.10 16.81 3.07
CA ASP A 159 -1.41 17.25 4.42
C ASP A 159 -0.10 17.40 5.22
N GLU A 160 -0.05 18.40 6.11
CA GLU A 160 1.09 18.61 7.00
C GLU A 160 1.33 17.38 7.87
N ILE A 161 2.59 16.97 8.04
CA ILE A 161 2.92 15.79 8.84
C ILE A 161 2.75 16.07 10.35
N GLY A 162 3.03 17.32 10.77
CA GLY A 162 3.08 17.76 12.17
C GLY A 162 4.51 17.98 12.65
N ALA A 163 4.70 18.10 13.95
CA ALA A 163 6.02 18.34 14.55
C ALA A 163 6.88 17.08 14.49
N ILE A 164 8.04 17.17 13.83
CA ILE A 164 9.00 16.06 13.68
C ILE A 164 10.14 16.28 14.69
N PRO A 165 10.21 15.54 15.81
CA PRO A 165 11.36 15.60 16.69
C PRO A 165 12.60 15.08 15.96
N MET A 166 13.65 15.89 15.87
CA MET A 166 14.81 15.60 15.02
C MET A 166 15.88 14.72 15.66
N GLU A 167 15.90 14.60 16.98
CA GLU A 167 16.94 13.88 17.71
C GLU A 167 16.35 12.95 18.77
N GLY A 168 16.80 11.69 18.77
CA GLY A 168 16.36 10.68 19.74
C GLY A 168 14.91 10.21 19.60
N ALA A 169 14.20 10.63 18.55
CA ALA A 169 12.81 10.25 18.35
C ALA A 169 12.64 8.75 18.12
N GLU A 170 11.62 8.17 18.74
CA GLU A 170 11.24 6.77 18.57
C GLU A 170 10.22 6.64 17.44
N TYR A 171 10.43 5.68 16.54
CA TYR A 171 9.51 5.40 15.44
C TYR A 171 8.44 4.41 15.87
N THR A 172 7.18 4.85 15.84
CA THR A 172 6.04 4.04 16.30
C THR A 172 5.08 3.76 15.15
N PRO A 173 5.03 2.51 14.63
CA PRO A 173 4.10 2.14 13.56
C PRO A 173 2.72 1.78 14.11
N TRP A 174 1.68 2.35 13.50
CA TRP A 174 0.28 2.07 13.78
C TRP A 174 -0.33 1.25 12.64
N ARG A 175 -0.96 0.12 12.95
CA ARG A 175 -1.64 -0.71 11.93
C ARG A 175 -3.13 -0.76 12.20
N THR A 176 -3.93 -0.51 11.17
CA THR A 176 -5.39 -0.61 11.28
C THR A 176 -5.98 -1.36 10.09
N ARG A 177 -7.00 -2.16 10.35
CA ARG A 177 -7.89 -2.67 9.31
C ARG A 177 -8.98 -1.63 9.12
N MET A 178 -9.04 -1.04 7.93
CA MET A 178 -10.08 -0.06 7.64
C MET A 178 -11.35 -0.82 7.26
N ARG A 179 -12.38 -0.70 8.10
CA ARG A 179 -13.70 -1.27 7.82
C ARG A 179 -14.71 -0.13 7.68
N LEU A 180 -15.11 0.15 6.45
CA LEU A 180 -16.22 1.07 6.20
C LEU A 180 -17.49 0.24 6.05
N LYS A 181 -18.48 0.46 6.92
CA LYS A 181 -19.77 -0.28 6.91
C LYS A 181 -20.39 -0.34 5.51
N ALA A 182 -20.30 0.74 4.75
CA ALA A 182 -20.80 0.85 3.38
C ALA A 182 -20.13 -0.11 2.36
N HIS A 183 -18.93 -0.61 2.67
CA HIS A 183 -18.07 -1.33 1.72
C HIS A 183 -17.79 -2.78 2.13
N VAL A 184 -18.53 -3.31 3.11
CA VAL A 184 -18.40 -4.71 3.57
C VAL A 184 -19.15 -5.68 2.65
N ALA A 185 -20.22 -5.21 1.99
CA ALA A 185 -20.99 -6.01 1.06
C ALA A 185 -20.31 -6.09 -0.33
N PRO A 186 -20.57 -7.17 -1.10
CA PRO A 186 -20.25 -7.20 -2.52
C PRO A 186 -20.85 -5.98 -3.23
N MET A 187 -20.06 -5.34 -4.09
CA MET A 187 -20.45 -4.18 -4.88
C MET A 187 -20.18 -4.42 -6.36
N PRO A 188 -20.86 -3.68 -7.26
CA PRO A 188 -20.49 -3.64 -8.67
C PRO A 188 -19.06 -3.09 -8.87
N PRO A 189 -18.28 -3.58 -9.84
CA PRO A 189 -16.92 -3.11 -10.10
C PRO A 189 -16.83 -1.60 -10.39
N GLU A 190 -17.86 -1.02 -10.99
CA GLU A 190 -17.95 0.42 -11.28
C GLU A 190 -17.93 1.29 -10.01
N ASP A 191 -18.36 0.76 -8.87
CA ASP A 191 -18.36 1.47 -7.58
C ASP A 191 -17.00 1.43 -6.86
N LEU A 192 -16.06 0.57 -7.32
CA LEU A 192 -14.77 0.39 -6.66
C LEU A 192 -13.96 1.68 -6.53
N ALA A 193 -13.98 2.53 -7.56
CA ALA A 193 -13.24 3.79 -7.55
C ALA A 193 -13.75 4.74 -6.46
N ARG A 194 -15.09 4.81 -6.31
CA ARG A 194 -15.73 5.58 -5.25
C ARG A 194 -15.43 4.99 -3.87
N ALA A 195 -15.53 3.67 -3.72
CA ALA A 195 -15.22 2.99 -2.46
C ALA A 195 -13.77 3.23 -2.00
N ARG A 196 -12.80 3.19 -2.93
CA ARG A 196 -11.41 3.55 -2.65
C ARG A 196 -11.25 5.01 -2.20
N ALA A 197 -11.94 5.94 -2.86
CA ALA A 197 -11.94 7.34 -2.46
C ALA A 197 -12.43 7.53 -1.02
N ASP A 198 -13.47 6.80 -0.61
CA ASP A 198 -13.96 6.83 0.77
C ASP A 198 -12.92 6.30 1.77
N TYR A 199 -12.20 5.22 1.42
CA TYR A 199 -11.10 4.70 2.22
C TYR A 199 -9.93 5.69 2.34
N TYR A 200 -9.60 6.44 1.28
CA TYR A 200 -8.60 7.51 1.36
C TYR A 200 -9.02 8.59 2.36
N GLN A 201 -10.27 9.05 2.29
CA GLN A 201 -10.75 10.05 3.24
C GLN A 201 -10.79 9.50 4.67
N HIS A 202 -11.11 8.22 4.85
CA HIS A 202 -11.06 7.57 6.15
C HIS A 202 -9.64 7.49 6.71
N ALA A 203 -8.65 7.08 5.90
CA ALA A 203 -7.24 7.05 6.29
C ALA A 203 -6.73 8.43 6.70
N ARG A 204 -7.12 9.49 5.98
CA ARG A 204 -6.80 10.88 6.36
C ARG A 204 -7.36 11.27 7.72
N ARG A 205 -8.63 10.94 7.99
CA ARG A 205 -9.28 11.23 9.28
C ARG A 205 -8.59 10.50 10.43
N ILE A 206 -8.23 9.23 10.25
CA ILE A 206 -7.46 8.48 11.24
C ILE A 206 -6.11 9.14 11.50
N CYS A 207 -5.39 9.50 10.44
CA CYS A 207 -4.08 10.12 10.61
C CYS A 207 -4.17 11.51 11.26
N ALA A 208 -5.19 12.31 10.94
CA ALA A 208 -5.46 13.57 11.63
C ALA A 208 -5.76 13.37 13.13
N ALA A 209 -6.52 12.33 13.49
CA ALA A 209 -6.80 11.99 14.88
C ALA A 209 -5.53 11.52 15.63
N ILE A 210 -4.67 10.73 14.99
CA ILE A 210 -3.36 10.35 15.53
C ILE A 210 -2.50 11.60 15.73
N ARG A 211 -2.41 12.47 14.73
CA ARG A 211 -1.66 13.74 14.81
C ARG A 211 -2.13 14.63 15.95
N GLY A 212 -3.44 14.71 16.19
CA GLY A 212 -3.99 15.48 17.32
C GLY A 212 -3.52 14.98 18.69
N ARG A 213 -3.12 13.71 18.80
CA ARG A 213 -2.63 13.09 20.06
C ARG A 213 -1.10 13.06 20.14
N SER A 214 -0.44 12.65 19.07
CA SER A 214 1.02 12.43 19.02
C SER A 214 1.81 13.63 18.48
N GLY A 215 1.14 14.69 18.00
CA GLY A 215 1.76 15.86 17.40
C GLY A 215 2.21 15.68 15.94
N ASN A 216 2.35 14.44 15.46
CA ASN A 216 2.61 14.11 14.07
C ASN A 216 1.85 12.83 13.64
N CYS A 217 1.68 12.67 12.33
CA CYS A 217 1.27 11.41 11.72
C CYS A 217 1.55 11.42 10.21
N VAL A 218 2.04 10.29 9.70
CA VAL A 218 2.19 9.99 8.26
C VAL A 218 1.39 8.76 7.89
N ILE A 219 0.70 8.78 6.74
CA ILE A 219 0.20 7.57 6.09
C ILE A 219 1.39 6.89 5.40
N GLU A 220 1.80 5.73 5.91
CA GLU A 220 2.95 4.97 5.37
C GLU A 220 2.49 4.01 4.27
N ARG A 221 1.37 3.31 4.49
CA ARG A 221 0.88 2.34 3.53
C ARG A 221 -0.64 2.28 3.53
N ILE A 222 -1.21 2.15 2.34
CA ILE A 222 -2.59 1.70 2.17
C ILE A 222 -2.57 0.50 1.22
N GLU A 223 -3.22 -0.59 1.60
CA GLU A 223 -3.31 -1.80 0.78
C GLU A 223 -4.78 -2.06 0.47
N PHE A 224 -5.10 -2.17 -0.82
CA PHE A 224 -6.41 -2.60 -1.30
C PHE A 224 -6.36 -3.98 -1.91
N THR A 225 -7.34 -4.80 -1.54
CA THR A 225 -7.58 -6.10 -2.16
C THR A 225 -9.02 -6.16 -2.63
N ALA A 226 -9.24 -6.15 -3.94
CA ALA A 226 -10.55 -6.42 -4.52
C ALA A 226 -10.62 -7.90 -4.91
N THR A 227 -11.50 -8.65 -4.26
CA THR A 227 -11.74 -10.05 -4.55
C THR A 227 -13.09 -10.23 -5.21
N PRO A 228 -13.22 -11.06 -6.26
CA PRO A 228 -14.53 -11.43 -6.79
C PRO A 228 -15.39 -12.04 -5.68
N ALA A 229 -16.64 -11.59 -5.55
CA ALA A 229 -17.58 -12.16 -4.61
C ALA A 229 -18.25 -13.40 -5.20
N ALA A 230 -18.65 -14.34 -4.34
CA ALA A 230 -19.39 -15.51 -4.76
C ALA A 230 -20.85 -15.13 -5.05
N GLY A 231 -21.34 -15.45 -6.25
CA GLY A 231 -22.74 -15.24 -6.60
C GLY A 231 -22.98 -15.07 -8.11
N PRO A 232 -24.25 -15.02 -8.54
CA PRO A 232 -24.61 -14.66 -9.89
C PRO A 232 -24.32 -13.17 -10.13
N GLY A 233 -23.59 -12.86 -11.20
CA GLY A 233 -23.19 -11.50 -11.56
C GLY A 233 -21.75 -11.17 -11.15
N TYR A 234 -21.12 -10.25 -11.88
CA TYR A 234 -19.77 -9.81 -11.56
C TYR A 234 -19.83 -8.77 -10.43
N SER A 235 -19.54 -9.21 -9.21
CA SER A 235 -19.43 -8.33 -8.04
C SER A 235 -18.11 -8.57 -7.32
N VAL A 236 -17.69 -7.58 -6.53
CA VAL A 236 -16.39 -7.55 -5.87
C VAL A 236 -16.54 -7.13 -4.42
N THR A 237 -15.71 -7.70 -3.55
CA THR A 237 -15.54 -7.25 -2.16
C THR A 237 -14.21 -6.52 -2.06
N LEU A 238 -14.22 -5.32 -1.50
CA LEU A 238 -13.03 -4.49 -1.33
C LEU A 238 -12.56 -4.51 0.14
N GLY A 239 -11.43 -5.18 0.38
CA GLY A 239 -10.70 -5.08 1.64
C GLY A 239 -9.69 -3.93 1.60
N ALA A 240 -9.52 -3.22 2.72
CA ALA A 240 -8.51 -2.19 2.86
C ALA A 240 -7.77 -2.25 4.21
N ARG A 241 -6.46 -2.04 4.19
CA ARG A 241 -5.62 -1.91 5.38
C ARG A 241 -4.78 -0.66 5.28
N ALA A 242 -4.54 -0.01 6.42
CA ALA A 242 -3.64 1.14 6.47
C ALA A 242 -2.58 0.97 7.55
N ARG A 243 -1.38 1.47 7.27
CA ARG A 243 -0.30 1.66 8.24
C ARG A 243 0.00 3.15 8.32
N PHE A 244 0.06 3.66 9.55
CA PHE A 244 0.50 5.00 9.86
C PHE A 244 1.79 4.94 10.66
N ALA A 245 2.49 6.06 10.73
CA ALA A 245 3.69 6.21 11.54
C ALA A 245 3.64 7.51 12.32
N THR A 246 4.12 7.44 13.57
CA THR A 246 4.43 8.60 14.40
C THR A 246 5.90 8.59 14.81
N LEU A 247 6.39 9.77 15.18
CA LEU A 247 7.65 9.96 15.86
C LEU A 247 7.38 10.49 17.25
N ASP A 248 7.61 9.67 18.25
CA ASP A 248 7.46 10.07 19.64
C ASP A 248 8.75 10.76 20.09
N PRO A 249 8.65 11.88 20.83
CA PRO A 249 9.84 12.50 21.40
C PRO A 249 10.57 11.48 22.28
N PRO A 250 11.91 11.57 22.41
CA PRO A 250 12.61 10.73 23.37
C PRO A 250 11.92 10.88 24.72
N GLY A 251 11.57 9.75 25.34
CA GLY A 251 11.07 9.77 26.71
C GLY A 251 12.04 10.58 27.59
N PRO A 252 11.56 11.22 28.68
CA PRO A 252 12.46 11.87 29.61
C PRO A 252 13.55 10.85 29.92
N ALA A 253 14.81 11.20 29.66
CA ALA A 253 15.93 10.30 29.87
C ALA A 253 15.68 9.66 31.23
N GLU A 254 15.44 8.35 31.24
CA GLU A 254 15.10 7.65 32.46
C GLU A 254 16.32 7.85 33.33
N THR A 255 16.26 8.86 34.20
CA THR A 255 17.30 9.14 35.16
C THR A 255 17.15 7.99 36.11
N ALA A 256 17.82 6.88 35.77
CA ALA A 256 17.96 5.74 36.65
C ALA A 256 18.31 6.35 38.01
N PRO A 257 17.47 6.13 39.05
CA PRO A 257 17.75 6.70 40.35
C PRO A 257 19.19 6.31 40.69
N PRO A 258 20.07 7.26 41.02
CA PRO A 258 21.47 6.95 41.26
C PRO A 258 21.55 5.96 42.44
N GLY A 259 21.86 4.69 42.13
CA GLY A 259 22.29 3.71 43.12
C GLY A 259 21.29 2.62 43.56
N GLU A 260 20.14 2.43 42.92
CA GLU A 260 19.28 1.29 43.28
C GLU A 260 19.58 0.07 42.40
N GLU A 261 20.52 -0.78 42.85
CA GLU A 261 20.75 -2.13 42.30
C GLU A 261 19.44 -2.92 42.39
N ARG A 262 18.67 -2.97 41.28
CA ARG A 262 17.49 -3.84 41.19
C ARG A 262 17.95 -5.30 41.14
N PRO A 263 17.59 -6.14 42.13
CA PRO A 263 17.83 -7.58 42.06
C PRO A 263 17.07 -8.13 40.85
N GLY A 264 17.74 -8.96 40.05
CA GLY A 264 17.29 -9.39 38.72
C GLY A 264 15.85 -9.91 38.69
N LEU A 265 14.93 -9.09 38.16
CA LEU A 265 13.69 -9.57 37.58
C LEU A 265 13.86 -9.58 36.06
N ALA A 266 13.61 -10.74 35.46
CA ALA A 266 13.64 -10.92 34.02
C ALA A 266 12.57 -10.04 33.33
N PRO A 267 12.87 -9.41 32.20
CA PRO A 267 11.91 -8.59 31.47
C PRO A 267 10.82 -9.48 30.83
N ASP A 268 9.58 -9.19 31.18
CA ASP A 268 8.37 -9.77 30.58
C ASP A 268 8.05 -9.02 29.29
N TRP A 269 8.52 -9.55 28.16
CA TRP A 269 8.27 -9.00 26.82
C TRP A 269 6.92 -9.50 26.30
N GLY A 270 5.83 -8.83 26.65
CA GLY A 270 4.56 -8.97 25.94
C GLY A 270 4.64 -8.43 24.50
N PRO A 271 3.89 -9.00 23.53
CA PRO A 271 3.91 -8.51 22.16
C PRO A 271 3.32 -7.08 22.05
N PRO A 272 3.81 -6.24 21.12
CA PRO A 272 3.26 -4.90 20.91
C PRO A 272 1.77 -4.98 20.58
N GLY A 273 0.96 -4.28 21.37
CA GLY A 273 -0.50 -4.32 21.30
C GLY A 273 -1.02 -3.90 19.94
N THR A 274 -1.72 -4.82 19.27
CA THR A 274 -2.70 -4.47 18.25
C THR A 274 -3.93 -3.94 18.98
N GLU A 275 -3.89 -2.70 19.45
CA GLU A 275 -5.14 -2.03 19.78
C GLU A 275 -5.90 -1.85 18.47
N ASP A 276 -6.89 -2.72 18.25
CA ASP A 276 -8.00 -2.40 17.37
C ASP A 276 -8.59 -1.10 17.94
N VAL A 277 -8.23 0.03 17.34
CA VAL A 277 -8.86 1.31 17.65
C VAL A 277 -10.29 1.16 17.16
N ASP A 278 -11.17 0.68 18.03
CA ASP A 278 -12.61 0.81 17.91
C ASP A 278 -12.89 2.31 17.96
N LEU A 279 -12.78 2.95 16.79
CA LEU A 279 -13.41 4.23 16.53
C LEU A 279 -14.90 3.97 16.59
N ASP A 280 -15.46 4.07 17.79
CA ASP A 280 -16.87 3.91 18.10
C ASP A 280 -17.71 4.61 17.01
N PRO A 281 -18.37 3.85 16.12
CA PRO A 281 -19.15 4.42 15.03
C PRO A 281 -20.49 4.99 15.52
N GLU A 282 -20.79 4.93 16.82
CA GLU A 282 -22.10 5.26 17.39
C GLU A 282 -22.17 6.54 18.23
N ARG A 283 -21.20 7.46 18.08
CA ARG A 283 -21.46 8.88 18.40
C ARG A 283 -21.64 9.74 17.14
N PRO A 284 -22.86 9.83 16.58
CA PRO A 284 -23.28 11.03 15.85
C PRO A 284 -23.66 12.08 16.90
N THR A 285 -23.24 13.34 16.76
CA THR A 285 -24.07 14.34 16.08
C THR A 285 -23.17 15.51 15.67
N TYR A 286 -22.99 15.69 14.37
CA TYR A 286 -22.86 17.02 13.81
C TYR A 286 -24.04 17.17 12.88
N ASP A 287 -24.97 18.06 13.22
CA ASP A 287 -26.06 18.44 12.34
C ASP A 287 -25.47 19.04 11.06
N ALA A 288 -25.62 18.31 9.96
CA ALA A 288 -25.31 18.80 8.62
C ALA A 288 -26.50 19.56 7.99
N ASP A 289 -27.41 20.10 8.81
CA ASP A 289 -28.53 20.95 8.37
C ASP A 289 -28.29 22.40 8.80
N THR A 290 -27.23 23.03 8.27
CA THR A 290 -27.23 24.49 8.04
C THR A 290 -26.29 24.84 6.88
N VAL A 291 -26.57 24.29 5.69
CA VAL A 291 -26.21 25.01 4.46
C VAL A 291 -27.23 26.12 4.29
N THR A 292 -26.86 27.32 4.68
CA THR A 292 -27.55 28.54 4.23
C THR A 292 -27.51 28.54 2.71
N GLN A 293 -28.67 28.38 2.09
CA GLN A 293 -28.85 28.68 0.67
C GLN A 293 -28.50 30.16 0.47
N GLY A 294 -27.32 30.42 -0.10
CA GLY A 294 -27.02 31.71 -0.69
C GLY A 294 -27.96 31.96 -1.88
N PRO A 295 -28.39 33.21 -2.13
CA PRO A 295 -29.32 33.52 -3.19
C PRO A 295 -28.72 33.15 -4.55
N GLY A 296 -29.42 32.26 -5.27
CA GLY A 296 -29.04 31.84 -6.61
C GLY A 296 -29.03 33.02 -7.60
N PRO A 297 -28.22 32.93 -8.68
CA PRO A 297 -28.17 33.96 -9.71
C PRO A 297 -29.52 34.06 -10.44
N ARG A 298 -30.02 35.30 -10.58
CA ARG A 298 -31.23 35.63 -11.35
C ARG A 298 -31.02 35.28 -12.83
N PRO A 299 -32.02 34.70 -13.52
CA PRO A 299 -31.95 34.52 -14.96
C PRO A 299 -32.03 35.88 -15.66
N HIS A 300 -31.04 36.16 -16.52
CA HIS A 300 -31.11 37.25 -17.48
C HIS A 300 -32.18 36.93 -18.53
N ARG A 301 -33.22 37.77 -18.58
CA ARG A 301 -34.13 37.86 -19.73
C ARG A 301 -33.34 38.30 -20.96
N LEU A 302 -33.28 37.45 -21.97
CA LEU A 302 -33.03 37.86 -23.35
C LEU A 302 -34.25 38.64 -23.83
N ALA A 303 -34.08 39.95 -24.01
CA ALA A 303 -35.03 40.78 -24.75
C ALA A 303 -34.76 40.60 -26.25
N ALA A 304 -35.81 40.27 -26.99
CA ALA A 304 -35.84 40.26 -28.43
C ALA A 304 -35.54 41.66 -29.01
N ARG A 305 -34.73 41.69 -30.07
CA ARG A 305 -34.82 42.61 -31.21
C ARG A 305 -34.34 41.89 -32.45
#